data_AF-A0A1B9AJU0-F1
#
_entry.id   AF-A0A1B9AJU0-F1
#
_cell.length_a   1.000
_cell.length_b   1.000
_cell.length_c   1.000
_cell.angle_alpha   90.00
_cell.angle_beta   90.00
_cell.angle_gamma   90.00
#
_symmetry.space_group_name_H-M   'P 1'
#
loop_
_entity.id
_entity.type
_entity.pdbx_description
1 polymer ?
#
loop_
_entity_poly.entity_id
_entity_poly.type
_entity_poly.pdbx_seq_one_letter_code
_entity_poly.pdbx_strand_id
1 'polypeptide(L)'
;MRRYRGVLGSLLIVAAVMMGGRDYFLAKADKPPEFSMLKDVYKDGGTKVYIGLGYKVIDYNQLNGRKDVAFIPFYVDQWELK
;
A
#
# COMPACT_ATOMS: atom_id res chain seq x y z
N MET A 1 25.61 10.92 -21.42
CA MET A 1 25.23 10.14 -20.23
C MET A 1 24.32 10.87 -19.22
N ARG A 2 24.45 12.19 -18.96
CA ARG A 2 23.60 12.91 -17.96
C ARG A 2 22.10 13.02 -18.31
N ARG A 3 21.75 13.26 -19.59
CA ARG A 3 20.34 13.40 -20.03
C ARG A 3 19.48 12.14 -19.78
N TYR A 4 20.03 10.96 -20.02
CA TYR A 4 19.30 9.68 -19.83
C TYR A 4 18.99 9.38 -18.36
N ARG A 5 19.81 9.86 -17.41
CA ARG A 5 19.58 9.65 -15.98
C ARG A 5 18.33 10.41 -15.49
N GLY A 6 18.08 11.60 -16.03
CA GLY A 6 16.86 12.36 -15.73
C GLY A 6 15.61 11.70 -16.29
N VAL A 7 15.66 11.23 -17.55
CA VAL A 7 14.55 10.52 -18.20
C VAL A 7 14.23 9.21 -17.46
N LEU A 8 15.24 8.42 -17.12
CA LEU A 8 15.05 7.19 -16.36
C LEU A 8 14.44 7.46 -14.97
N GLY A 9 14.91 8.49 -14.27
CA GLY A 9 14.34 8.90 -12.99
C GLY A 9 12.85 9.27 -13.11
N SER A 10 12.48 10.07 -14.12
CA SER A 10 11.07 10.40 -14.35
C SER A 10 10.20 9.17 -14.65
N LEU A 11 10.71 8.21 -15.42
CA LEU A 11 9.98 6.98 -15.72
C LEU A 11 9.71 6.14 -14.46
N LEU A 12 10.69 6.04 -13.57
CA LEU A 12 10.52 5.32 -12.30
C LEU A 12 9.49 5.98 -11.38
N ILE A 13 9.47 7.32 -11.32
CA ILE A 13 8.47 8.07 -10.54
C ILE A 13 7.06 7.81 -11.09
N VAL A 14 6.90 7.90 -12.42
CA VAL A 14 5.60 7.65 -13.07
C VAL A 14 5.12 6.22 -12.81
N ALA A 15 6.01 5.23 -12.91
CA ALA A 15 5.68 3.84 -12.61
C ALA A 15 5.25 3.65 -11.14
N ALA A 16 5.97 4.26 -10.19
CA ALA A 16 5.62 4.20 -8.77
C ALA A 16 4.22 4.79 -8.48
N VAL A 17 3.88 5.91 -9.13
CA VAL A 17 2.55 6.53 -9.00
C VAL A 17 1.45 5.64 -9.59
N MET A 18 1.68 5.00 -10.75
CA MET A 18 0.70 4.08 -11.34
C MET A 18 0.46 2.85 -10.46
N MET A 19 1.52 2.25 -9.93
CA MET A 19 1.44 1.10 -9.01
C MET A 19 0.70 1.46 -7.71
N GLY A 20 1.07 2.59 -7.09
CA GLY A 20 0.37 3.08 -5.90
C GLY A 20 -1.10 3.42 -6.17
N GLY A 21 -1.40 3.99 -7.34
CA GLY A 21 -2.76 4.26 -7.78
C GLY A 21 -3.61 2.98 -7.91
N ARG A 22 -3.05 1.91 -8.49
CA ARG A 22 -3.73 0.61 -8.58
C ARG A 22 -4.05 0.04 -7.20
N ASP A 23 -3.06 0.01 -6.31
CA ASP A 23 -3.24 -0.50 -4.95
C ASP A 23 -4.23 0.35 -4.13
N TYR A 24 -4.29 1.66 -4.37
CA TYR A 24 -5.31 2.54 -3.78
C TYR A 24 -6.74 2.18 -4.23
N PHE A 25 -6.95 1.91 -5.53
CA PHE A 25 -8.27 1.50 -6.01
C PHE A 25 -8.67 0.10 -5.52
N LEU A 26 -7.71 -0.81 -5.33
CA LEU A 26 -7.95 -2.11 -4.72
C LEU A 26 -8.34 -1.97 -3.24
N ALA A 27 -7.62 -1.14 -2.48
CA ALA A 27 -7.95 -0.85 -1.10
C ALA A 27 -9.36 -0.27 -0.95
N LYS A 28 -9.75 0.68 -1.82
CA LYS A 28 -11.13 1.22 -1.87
C LYS A 28 -12.19 0.19 -2.24
N ALA A 29 -11.81 -0.91 -2.88
CA ALA A 29 -12.69 -2.01 -3.24
C ALA A 29 -12.61 -3.16 -2.24
N ASP A 30 -12.02 -2.93 -1.05
CA ASP A 30 -11.84 -3.91 0.01
C ASP A 30 -11.07 -5.16 -0.47
N LYS A 31 -10.03 -4.93 -1.29
CA LYS A 31 -9.16 -5.97 -1.86
C LYS A 31 -7.71 -5.75 -1.46
N PRO A 32 -6.94 -6.84 -1.30
CA PRO A 32 -5.51 -6.74 -1.02
C PRO A 32 -4.76 -6.10 -2.19
N PRO A 33 -3.62 -5.47 -1.91
CA PRO A 33 -2.79 -4.84 -2.94
C PRO A 33 -2.13 -5.88 -3.87
N GLU A 34 -1.81 -5.45 -5.10
CA GLU A 34 -1.11 -6.26 -6.10
C GLU A 34 0.38 -5.90 -6.18
N PHE A 35 0.73 -4.62 -5.98
CA PHE A 35 2.11 -4.11 -6.17
C PHE A 35 2.88 -3.92 -4.86
N SER A 36 2.21 -3.95 -3.72
CA SER A 36 2.82 -3.87 -2.40
C SER A 36 3.30 -5.24 -1.92
N MET A 37 4.38 -5.27 -1.14
CA MET A 37 4.92 -6.49 -0.56
C MET A 37 4.40 -6.70 0.85
N LEU A 38 4.06 -7.94 1.21
CA LEU A 38 3.70 -8.29 2.58
C LEU A 38 4.88 -8.00 3.52
N LYS A 39 4.65 -7.14 4.51
CA LYS A 39 5.64 -6.73 5.51
C LYS A 39 5.42 -7.45 6.83
N ASP A 40 4.17 -7.52 7.30
CA ASP A 40 3.85 -8.07 8.61
C ASP A 40 2.46 -8.71 8.63
N VAL A 41 2.27 -9.64 9.56
CA VAL A 41 0.98 -10.28 9.84
C VAL A 41 0.76 -10.27 11.35
N TYR A 42 -0.25 -9.55 11.81
CA TYR A 42 -0.53 -9.41 13.23
C TYR A 42 -1.26 -10.61 13.82
N LYS A 43 -1.13 -10.76 15.15
CA LYS A 43 -1.69 -11.87 15.93
C LYS A 43 -3.15 -11.64 16.33
N ASP A 44 -3.80 -10.62 15.81
CA ASP A 44 -5.21 -10.28 15.98
C ASP A 44 -6.14 -11.16 15.11
N GLY A 45 -5.65 -12.35 14.75
CA GLY A 45 -6.30 -13.29 13.84
C GLY A 45 -5.90 -13.12 12.37
N GLY A 46 -5.01 -12.18 12.05
CA GLY A 46 -4.27 -12.19 10.78
C GLY A 46 -4.28 -10.90 9.97
N THR A 47 -4.38 -9.72 10.60
CA THR A 47 -4.27 -8.44 9.89
C THR A 47 -2.96 -8.40 9.12
N LYS A 48 -3.01 -8.08 7.83
CA LYS A 48 -1.82 -8.04 6.96
C LYS A 48 -1.43 -6.61 6.66
N VAL A 49 -0.15 -6.32 6.83
CA VAL A 49 0.43 -5.04 6.49
C VAL A 49 1.30 -5.21 5.26
N TYR A 50 1.00 -4.45 4.22
CA TYR A 50 1.75 -4.41 2.98
C TYR A 50 2.47 -3.06 2.85
N ILE A 51 3.66 -3.07 2.26
CA ILE A 51 4.46 -1.86 2.01
C ILE A 51 4.71 -1.68 0.52
N GLY A 52 4.40 -0.48 0.04
CA GLY A 52 4.66 -0.05 -1.33
C GLY A 52 5.66 1.11 -1.36
N LEU A 53 5.88 1.66 -2.56
CA LEU A 53 6.78 2.80 -2.75
C LEU A 53 6.16 4.10 -2.19
N GLY A 54 6.43 4.39 -0.92
CA GLY A 54 5.98 5.60 -0.23
C GLY A 54 4.63 5.49 0.46
N TYR A 55 4.02 4.30 0.48
CA TYR A 55 2.74 4.04 1.12
C TYR A 55 2.71 2.66 1.79
N LYS A 56 1.66 2.42 2.56
CA LYS A 56 1.36 1.17 3.26
C LYS A 56 -0.10 0.85 3.07
N VAL A 57 -0.42 -0.43 2.89
CA VAL A 57 -1.79 -0.94 2.83
C VAL A 57 -2.01 -1.88 4.00
N ILE A 58 -3.10 -1.70 4.73
CA ILE A 58 -3.46 -2.53 5.89
C ILE A 58 -4.77 -3.24 5.54
N ASP A 59 -4.69 -4.56 5.45
CA ASP A 59 -5.83 -5.47 5.24
C ASP A 59 -6.20 -6.07 6.60
N TYR A 60 -7.22 -5.50 7.24
CA TYR A 60 -7.57 -5.86 8.62
C TYR A 60 -8.21 -7.24 8.70
N ASN A 61 -7.79 -8.05 9.68
CA ASN A 61 -8.48 -9.28 10.00
C ASN A 61 -9.76 -8.97 10.77
N GLN A 62 -10.88 -9.45 10.24
CA GLN A 62 -12.20 -9.01 10.68
C GLN A 62 -12.93 -10.13 11.42
N LEU A 63 -13.23 -9.88 12.68
CA LEU A 63 -14.26 -10.59 13.44
C LEU A 63 -15.51 -9.69 13.38
N ASN A 64 -16.57 -10.13 12.69
CA ASN A 64 -17.86 -9.42 12.46
C ASN A 64 -17.94 -8.34 11.34
N GLY A 65 -17.65 -8.71 10.09
CA GLY A 65 -18.38 -8.18 8.92
C GLY A 65 -18.03 -6.78 8.38
N ARG A 66 -17.18 -5.99 9.05
CA ARG A 66 -16.45 -4.88 8.38
C ARG A 66 -15.47 -5.51 7.38
N LYS A 67 -15.20 -4.88 6.21
CA LYS A 67 -14.34 -5.40 5.11
C LYS A 67 -13.19 -4.46 4.72
N ASP A 68 -12.86 -3.53 5.59
CA ASP A 68 -12.02 -2.40 5.30
C ASP A 68 -10.55 -2.76 5.03
N VAL A 69 -10.04 -2.24 3.90
CA VAL A 69 -8.62 -2.18 3.57
C VAL A 69 -8.20 -0.71 3.56
N ALA A 70 -7.22 -0.34 4.39
CA ALA A 70 -6.75 1.04 4.51
C ALA A 70 -5.51 1.28 3.65
N PHE A 71 -5.47 2.41 2.94
CA PHE A 71 -4.30 2.90 2.22
C PHE A 71 -3.78 4.18 2.88
N ILE A 72 -2.54 4.17 3.35
CA ILE A 72 -1.96 5.25 4.16
C ILE A 72 -0.50 5.55 3.78
N PRO A 73 0.05 6.73 4.11
CA PRO A 73 1.48 6.98 3.97
C PRO A 73 2.32 5.99 4.79
N PHE A 74 3.50 5.60 4.29
CA PHE A 74 4.28 4.50 4.89
C PHE A 74 4.71 4.76 6.35
N TYR A 75 4.85 6.04 6.72
CA TYR A 75 5.28 6.51 8.03
C TYR A 75 4.13 6.70 9.02
N VAL A 76 2.87 6.59 8.58
CA VAL A 76 1.72 6.65 9.47
C VAL A 76 1.54 5.30 10.13
N ASP A 77 1.34 5.34 11.44
CA ASP A 77 1.06 4.16 12.23
C ASP A 77 -0.45 3.87 12.29
N GLN A 78 -0.78 2.59 12.38
CA GLN A 78 -2.18 2.12 12.31
C GLN A 78 -3.05 2.65 13.45
N TRP A 79 -2.48 2.93 14.63
CA TRP A 79 -3.24 3.44 15.79
C TRP A 79 -3.65 4.91 15.62
N GLU A 80 -3.14 5.59 14.60
CA GLU A 80 -3.57 6.94 14.23
C GLU A 80 -4.82 6.93 13.34
N LEU A 81 -5.19 5.76 12.81
CA LEU A 81 -6.40 5.55 12.02
C LEU A 81 -7.56 5.30 12.99
N LYS A 82 -8.36 6.35 13.24
CA LYS A 82 -9.61 6.29 14.00
C LYS A 82 -10.79 5.92 13.11
#